data_AF-A0A6P6SWE2-F1
#
_entry.id   AF-A0A6P6SWE2-F1
#
_cell.length_a   1.000
_cell.length_b   1.000
_cell.length_c   1.000
_cell.angle_alpha   90.00
_cell.angle_beta   90.00
_cell.angle_gamma   90.00
#
_symmetry.space_group_name_H-M   'P 1'
#
loop_
_entity.id
_entity.type
_entity.pdbx_description
1 polymer ?
#
loop_
_entity_poly.entity_id
_entity_poly.type
_entity_poly.pdbx_seq_one_letter_code
_entity_poly.pdbx_strand_id
1 'polypeptide(L)'
;MWAVRSLASGFLRKQRQSAAAFSTSSFFDDSRKQFKEGVARFAQENIAPCASKIDTTNYFPEEVNLWKLMGDFGLHGITVPEEYGGLGLGYLEHCIAMEEISRASGSVGLSYGAHSNLCINQLVRNGNPTQKQKYLPKVNISSVHGASLSL
;
A
#
# COMPACT_ATOMS: atom_id res chain seq x y z
N MET A 1 -2.10 -57.14 -23.52
CA MET A 1 -2.40 -55.90 -24.26
C MET A 1 -2.28 -54.72 -23.31
N TRP A 2 -1.36 -53.80 -23.64
CA TRP A 2 -1.27 -52.39 -23.24
C TRP A 2 -0.87 -52.01 -21.80
N ALA A 3 0.44 -51.77 -21.66
CA ALA A 3 0.99 -50.74 -20.79
C ALA A 3 0.88 -49.38 -21.52
N VAL A 4 0.29 -48.36 -20.89
CA VAL A 4 0.55 -46.96 -21.23
C VAL A 4 0.86 -46.21 -19.96
N ARG A 5 2.17 -45.99 -19.78
CA ARG A 5 2.72 -45.04 -18.82
C ARG A 5 2.24 -43.64 -19.19
N SER A 6 1.62 -42.96 -18.24
CA SER A 6 1.30 -41.53 -18.33
C SER A 6 2.60 -40.71 -18.38
N LEU A 7 3.04 -40.39 -19.59
CA LEU A 7 4.16 -39.49 -19.86
C LEU A 7 3.75 -38.00 -19.88
N ALA A 8 2.48 -37.69 -19.66
CA ALA A 8 1.96 -36.33 -19.80
C ALA A 8 2.15 -35.44 -18.54
N SER A 9 2.42 -36.01 -17.37
CA SER A 9 2.56 -35.23 -16.12
C SER A 9 3.92 -34.56 -15.94
N GLY A 10 4.96 -35.05 -16.63
CA GLY A 10 6.32 -34.50 -16.54
C GLY A 10 6.55 -33.25 -17.39
N PHE A 11 5.84 -33.11 -18.51
CA PHE A 11 6.05 -32.00 -19.46
C PHE A 11 5.41 -30.69 -18.97
N LEU A 12 4.24 -30.78 -18.34
CA LEU A 12 3.55 -29.61 -17.75
C LEU A 12 4.25 -29.08 -16.48
N ARG A 13 5.01 -29.91 -15.77
CA ARG A 13 5.75 -29.49 -14.56
C ARG A 13 7.04 -28.73 -14.92
N LYS A 14 7.63 -29.00 -16.08
CA LYS A 14 8.88 -28.36 -16.53
C LYS A 14 8.68 -26.96 -17.14
N GLN A 15 7.49 -26.61 -17.62
CA GLN A 15 7.21 -25.27 -18.14
C GLN A 15 6.91 -24.21 -17.06
N ARG A 16 6.57 -24.61 -15.82
CA ARG A 16 6.36 -23.67 -14.71
C ARG A 16 7.63 -23.13 -14.06
N GLN A 17 8.81 -23.61 -14.47
CA GLN A 17 10.10 -23.22 -13.89
C GLN A 17 10.83 -22.10 -14.64
N SER A 18 10.31 -21.60 -15.76
CA SER A 18 10.99 -20.57 -16.57
C SER A 18 10.56 -19.13 -16.30
N ALA A 19 9.62 -18.91 -15.38
CA ALA A 19 9.39 -17.60 -14.80
C ALA A 19 9.98 -17.60 -13.40
N ALA A 20 11.32 -17.63 -13.28
CA ALA A 20 11.92 -16.83 -12.23
C ALA A 20 11.44 -15.40 -12.53
N ALA A 21 10.35 -15.04 -11.86
CA ALA A 21 9.50 -13.92 -12.20
C ALA A 21 10.36 -12.68 -12.34
N PHE A 22 10.16 -11.95 -13.42
CA PHE A 22 10.68 -10.59 -13.55
C PHE A 22 10.10 -9.78 -12.39
N SER A 23 10.82 -9.73 -11.26
CA SER A 23 10.40 -8.93 -10.13
C SER A 23 10.80 -7.49 -10.44
N THR A 24 9.82 -6.59 -10.45
CA THR A 24 10.04 -5.15 -10.60
C THR A 24 11.04 -4.62 -9.57
N SER A 25 11.17 -5.28 -8.42
CA SER A 25 12.17 -4.95 -7.40
C SER A 25 13.61 -5.12 -7.85
N SER A 26 13.88 -5.85 -8.93
CA SER A 26 15.23 -6.02 -9.48
C SER A 26 15.79 -4.73 -10.08
N PHE A 27 14.92 -3.76 -10.40
CA PHE A 27 15.29 -2.44 -10.92
C PHE A 27 15.44 -1.37 -9.83
N PHE A 28 15.18 -1.72 -8.57
CA PHE A 28 15.21 -0.77 -7.47
C PHE A 28 16.63 -0.61 -6.92
N ASP A 29 16.98 0.61 -6.53
CA ASP A 29 18.12 0.85 -5.64
C ASP A 29 17.85 0.26 -4.24
N ASP A 30 18.89 0.21 -3.42
CA ASP A 30 18.79 -0.43 -2.10
C ASP A 30 17.86 0.30 -1.15
N SER A 31 17.77 1.64 -1.23
CA SER A 31 16.83 2.44 -0.44
C SER A 31 15.39 2.05 -0.74
N ARG A 32 15.06 1.87 -2.03
CA ARG A 32 13.71 1.49 -2.45
C ARG A 32 13.39 0.02 -2.15
N LYS A 33 14.38 -0.87 -2.16
CA LYS A 33 14.21 -2.25 -1.65
C LYS A 33 13.89 -2.24 -0.16
N GLN A 34 14.65 -1.49 0.64
CA GLN A 34 14.41 -1.35 2.09
C GLN A 34 13.03 -0.75 2.38
N PHE A 35 12.63 0.27 1.62
CA PHE A 35 11.29 0.84 1.71
C PHE A 35 10.21 -0.23 1.45
N LYS A 36 10.33 -0.97 0.34
CA LYS A 36 9.42 -2.07 -0.01
C LYS A 36 9.33 -3.10 1.13
N GLU A 37 10.47 -3.56 1.63
CA GLU A 37 10.53 -4.55 2.72
C GLU A 37 9.91 -4.02 4.02
N GLY A 38 10.12 -2.74 4.33
CA GLY A 38 9.52 -2.06 5.47
C GLY A 38 7.98 -2.03 5.37
N VAL A 39 7.45 -1.62 4.22
CA VAL A 39 5.99 -1.59 4.00
C VAL A 39 5.40 -3.00 4.00
N ALA A 40 6.07 -3.97 3.36
CA ALA A 40 5.63 -5.36 3.34
C ALA A 40 5.53 -5.95 4.75
N ARG A 41 6.53 -5.69 5.60
CA ARG A 41 6.52 -6.12 7.01
C ARG A 41 5.40 -5.44 7.78
N PHE A 42 5.26 -4.12 7.66
CA PHE A 42 4.18 -3.37 8.30
C PHE A 42 2.80 -3.95 7.90
N ALA A 43 2.58 -4.19 6.61
CA ALA A 43 1.33 -4.72 6.10
C ALA A 43 1.04 -6.13 6.65
N GLN A 44 2.05 -6.99 6.72
CA GLN A 44 1.88 -8.34 7.25
C GLN A 44 1.60 -8.35 8.76
N GLU A 45 2.22 -7.45 9.51
CA GLU A 45 2.08 -7.37 10.98
C GLU A 45 0.79 -6.67 11.41
N ASN A 46 0.35 -5.63 10.67
CA ASN A 46 -0.73 -4.75 11.11
C ASN A 46 -2.01 -4.84 10.27
N ILE A 47 -1.91 -5.19 8.98
CA ILE A 47 -3.06 -5.22 8.06
C ILE A 47 -3.57 -6.66 7.86
N ALA A 48 -2.68 -7.60 7.58
CA ALA A 48 -3.07 -8.98 7.30
C ALA A 48 -3.93 -9.65 8.41
N PRO A 49 -3.67 -9.41 9.72
CA PRO A 49 -4.47 -10.03 10.78
C PRO A 49 -5.94 -9.58 10.81
N CYS A 50 -6.25 -8.38 10.32
CA CYS A 50 -7.60 -7.82 10.33
C CYS A 50 -8.28 -7.82 8.94
N ALA A 51 -7.56 -8.18 7.87
CA ALA A 51 -8.04 -8.16 6.49
C ALA A 51 -9.38 -8.89 6.28
N SER A 52 -9.49 -10.16 6.71
CA SER A 52 -10.71 -10.95 6.52
C SER A 52 -11.91 -10.40 7.29
N LYS A 53 -11.69 -9.79 8.46
CA LYS A 53 -12.75 -9.13 9.23
C LYS A 53 -13.22 -7.90 8.48
N ILE A 54 -12.30 -7.05 8.01
CA ILE A 54 -12.63 -5.84 7.23
C ILE A 54 -13.43 -6.21 5.98
N ASP A 55 -12.98 -7.21 5.22
CA ASP A 55 -13.64 -7.63 3.97
C ASP A 55 -15.07 -8.15 4.21
N THR A 56 -15.32 -8.83 5.32
CA THR A 56 -16.63 -9.41 5.61
C THR A 56 -17.60 -8.43 6.27
N THR A 57 -17.10 -7.52 7.11
CA THR A 57 -17.93 -6.56 7.84
C THR A 57 -18.06 -5.21 7.15
N ASN A 58 -17.23 -4.92 6.14
CA ASN A 58 -17.06 -3.60 5.53
C ASN A 58 -16.71 -2.51 6.56
N TYR A 59 -16.04 -2.88 7.66
CA TYR A 59 -15.74 -1.97 8.75
C TYR A 59 -14.31 -2.15 9.27
N PHE A 60 -13.62 -1.02 9.48
CA PHE A 60 -12.28 -1.00 10.07
C PHE A 60 -12.34 -1.15 11.58
N PRO A 61 -11.70 -2.17 12.19
CA PRO A 61 -11.74 -2.37 13.63
C PRO A 61 -11.19 -1.16 14.41
N GLU A 62 -12.02 -0.55 15.26
CA GLU A 62 -11.63 0.62 16.07
C GLU A 62 -10.49 0.27 17.03
N GLU A 63 -10.49 -0.96 17.54
CA GLU A 63 -9.49 -1.44 18.50
C GLU A 63 -8.05 -1.45 17.95
N VAL A 64 -7.88 -1.56 16.62
CA VAL A 64 -6.56 -1.55 15.96
C VAL A 64 -6.16 -0.12 15.57
N ASN A 65 -7.13 0.76 15.36
CA ASN A 65 -6.94 2.11 14.82
C ASN A 65 -5.94 2.12 13.64
N LEU A 66 -6.25 1.30 12.63
CA LEU A 66 -5.32 1.01 11.54
C LEU A 66 -4.86 2.28 10.80
N TRP A 67 -5.75 3.25 10.60
CA TRP A 67 -5.39 4.51 9.93
C TRP A 67 -4.36 5.32 10.70
N LYS A 68 -4.41 5.28 12.04
CA LYS A 68 -3.41 5.90 12.89
C LYS A 68 -2.07 5.20 12.76
N LEU A 69 -2.05 3.87 12.81
CA LEU A 69 -0.82 3.10 12.62
C LEU A 69 -0.17 3.39 11.26
N MET A 70 -0.97 3.47 10.19
CA MET A 70 -0.49 3.82 8.85
C MET A 70 0.07 5.24 8.78
N GLY A 71 -0.56 6.20 9.47
CA GLY A 71 -0.09 7.58 9.56
C GLY A 71 1.21 7.71 10.35
N ASP A 72 1.28 7.06 11.53
CA ASP A 72 2.47 7.05 12.38
C ASP A 72 3.67 6.39 11.68
N PHE A 73 3.43 5.37 10.83
CA PHE A 73 4.46 4.76 9.99
C PHE A 73 4.89 5.66 8.81
N GLY A 74 4.10 6.67 8.46
CA GLY A 74 4.37 7.62 7.38
C GLY A 74 3.74 7.28 6.03
N LEU A 75 2.85 6.28 5.94
CA LEU A 75 2.20 5.88 4.68
C LEU A 75 1.33 6.99 4.09
N HIS A 76 0.70 7.82 4.91
CA HIS A 76 -0.15 8.92 4.43
C HIS A 76 0.68 10.10 3.89
N GLY A 77 1.94 10.21 4.32
CA GLY A 77 2.83 11.34 4.01
C GLY A 77 3.81 11.09 2.86
N ILE A 78 3.76 9.94 2.17
CA ILE A 78 4.77 9.54 1.17
C ILE A 78 5.05 10.66 0.15
N THR A 79 4.01 11.16 -0.52
CA THR A 79 4.14 12.18 -1.58
C THR A 79 4.00 13.61 -1.09
N VAL A 80 3.83 13.81 0.22
CA VAL A 80 3.67 15.14 0.81
C VAL A 80 5.06 15.77 0.99
N PRO A 81 5.26 17.04 0.59
CA PRO A 81 6.52 17.73 0.82
C PRO A 81 6.93 17.77 2.30
N GLU A 82 8.22 17.70 2.57
CA GLU A 82 8.77 17.72 3.93
C GLU A 82 8.38 19.00 4.71
N GLU A 83 8.26 20.14 4.03
CA GLU A 83 7.82 21.42 4.63
C GLU A 83 6.41 21.34 5.27
N TYR A 84 5.61 20.36 4.85
CA TYR A 84 4.27 20.09 5.39
C TYR A 84 4.22 18.82 6.27
N GLY A 85 5.38 18.29 6.66
CA GLY A 85 5.50 17.11 7.52
C GLY A 85 5.26 15.78 6.79
N GLY A 86 5.56 15.73 5.49
CA GLY A 86 5.59 14.48 4.71
C GLY A 86 7.00 13.92 4.52
N LEU A 87 7.13 12.88 3.70
CA LEU A 87 8.40 12.23 3.39
C LEU A 87 9.06 12.76 2.11
N GLY A 88 8.37 13.59 1.33
CA GLY A 88 8.91 14.16 0.09
C GLY A 88 9.28 13.14 -0.98
N LEU A 89 8.76 11.91 -0.89
CA LEU A 89 9.07 10.81 -1.82
C LEU A 89 8.24 10.91 -3.11
N GLY A 90 8.62 10.10 -4.09
CA GLY A 90 7.97 10.06 -5.39
C GLY A 90 6.73 9.17 -5.45
N TYR A 91 6.05 9.23 -6.59
CA TYR A 91 4.92 8.36 -6.88
C TYR A 91 5.31 6.88 -7.04
N LEU A 92 6.58 6.60 -7.33
CA LEU A 92 7.05 5.22 -7.41
C LEU A 92 7.02 4.55 -6.03
N GLU A 93 7.48 5.26 -4.99
CA GLU A 93 7.38 4.80 -3.60
C GLU A 93 5.91 4.65 -3.18
N HIS A 94 5.04 5.56 -3.61
CA HIS A 94 3.59 5.42 -3.40
C HIS A 94 3.02 4.15 -4.06
N CYS A 95 3.37 3.86 -5.31
CA CYS A 95 2.97 2.64 -6.00
C CYS A 95 3.48 1.36 -5.31
N ILE A 96 4.71 1.39 -4.79
CA ILE A 96 5.26 0.27 -4.02
C ILE A 96 4.48 0.06 -2.73
N ALA A 97 4.17 1.13 -2.01
CA ALA A 97 3.36 1.04 -0.80
C ALA A 97 1.96 0.48 -1.09
N MET A 98 1.31 0.97 -2.15
CA MET A 98 0.04 0.43 -2.64
C MET A 98 0.12 -1.07 -2.93
N GLU A 99 1.15 -1.53 -3.64
CA GLU A 99 1.32 -2.96 -3.98
C GLU A 99 1.42 -3.83 -2.72
N GLU A 100 2.25 -3.44 -1.75
CA GLU A 100 2.47 -4.23 -0.54
C GLU A 100 1.28 -4.19 0.43
N ILE A 101 0.59 -3.05 0.54
CA ILE A 101 -0.67 -2.97 1.29
C ILE A 101 -1.74 -3.86 0.66
N SER A 102 -1.91 -3.78 -0.66
CA SER A 102 -2.89 -4.59 -1.40
C SER A 102 -2.57 -6.09 -1.34
N ARG A 103 -1.31 -6.48 -1.16
CA ARG A 103 -0.92 -7.88 -0.95
C ARG A 103 -1.45 -8.43 0.37
N ALA A 104 -1.54 -7.60 1.41
CA ALA A 104 -2.13 -7.97 2.69
C ALA A 104 -3.66 -7.87 2.70
N SER A 105 -4.23 -6.82 2.10
CA SER A 105 -5.68 -6.66 1.94
C SER A 105 -6.02 -5.74 0.76
N GLY A 106 -6.79 -6.26 -0.19
CA GLY A 106 -7.29 -5.48 -1.33
C GLY A 106 -8.20 -4.33 -0.89
N SER A 107 -9.08 -4.56 0.09
CA SER A 107 -10.01 -3.54 0.61
C SER A 107 -9.29 -2.39 1.29
N VAL A 108 -8.30 -2.70 2.15
CA VAL A 108 -7.47 -1.67 2.80
C VAL A 108 -6.66 -0.91 1.75
N GLY A 109 -6.08 -1.61 0.77
CA GLY A 109 -5.36 -0.99 -0.34
C GLY A 109 -6.22 -0.02 -1.15
N LEU A 110 -7.49 -0.37 -1.44
CA LEU A 110 -8.42 0.50 -2.13
C LEU A 110 -8.71 1.77 -1.32
N SER A 111 -9.05 1.63 -0.04
CA SER A 111 -9.30 2.78 0.85
C SER A 111 -8.07 3.67 0.98
N TYR A 112 -6.89 3.07 1.12
CA TYR A 112 -5.63 3.81 1.21
C TYR A 112 -5.34 4.56 -0.10
N GLY A 113 -5.57 3.93 -1.25
CA GLY A 113 -5.43 4.57 -2.56
C GLY A 113 -6.36 5.78 -2.73
N ALA A 114 -7.61 5.68 -2.30
CA ALA A 114 -8.54 6.82 -2.30
C ALA A 114 -8.01 7.97 -1.44
N HIS A 115 -7.56 7.69 -0.23
CA HIS A 115 -7.05 8.71 0.68
C HIS A 115 -5.75 9.37 0.17
N SER A 116 -4.76 8.55 -0.15
CA SER A 116 -3.43 9.04 -0.54
C SER A 116 -3.42 9.71 -1.93
N ASN A 117 -4.15 9.16 -2.90
CA ASN A 117 -4.14 9.66 -4.28
C ASN A 117 -5.27 10.66 -4.58
N LEU A 118 -6.52 10.37 -4.17
CA LEU A 118 -7.66 11.24 -4.50
C LEU A 118 -7.78 12.43 -3.54
N CYS A 119 -7.34 12.31 -2.29
CA CYS A 119 -7.37 13.40 -1.32
C CYS A 119 -6.00 14.10 -1.20
N ILE A 120 -4.99 13.41 -0.68
CA ILE A 120 -3.71 14.04 -0.32
C ILE A 120 -2.97 14.56 -1.55
N ASN A 121 -2.77 13.72 -2.57
CA ASN A 121 -2.06 14.15 -3.77
C ASN A 121 -2.78 15.30 -4.52
N GLN A 122 -4.12 15.34 -4.53
CA GLN A 122 -4.84 16.47 -5.13
C GLN A 122 -4.61 17.78 -4.39
N LEU A 123 -4.55 17.72 -3.05
CA LEU A 123 -4.22 18.88 -2.23
C LEU A 123 -2.75 19.32 -2.43
N VAL A 124 -1.82 18.37 -2.54
CA VAL A 124 -0.40 18.66 -2.83
C VAL A 124 -0.25 19.33 -4.20
N ARG A 125 -0.93 18.83 -5.22
CA ARG A 125 -0.77 19.31 -6.61
C ARG A 125 -1.52 20.61 -6.88
N ASN A 126 -2.75 20.74 -6.39
CA ASN A 126 -3.66 21.81 -6.79
C ASN A 126 -4.00 22.79 -5.66
N GLY A 127 -3.64 22.49 -4.41
CA GLY A 127 -3.88 23.39 -3.28
C GLY A 127 -3.07 24.68 -3.40
N ASN A 128 -3.63 25.79 -2.92
CA ASN A 128 -2.86 27.00 -2.69
C ASN A 128 -2.03 26.89 -1.39
N PRO A 129 -1.02 27.75 -1.16
CA PRO A 129 -0.16 27.67 0.03
C PRO A 129 -0.94 27.65 1.35
N THR A 130 -1.99 28.46 1.47
CA THR A 130 -2.85 28.53 2.67
C THR A 130 -3.59 27.20 2.93
N GLN A 131 -4.11 26.56 1.89
CA GLN A 131 -4.76 25.25 2.00
C GLN A 131 -3.75 24.16 2.38
N LYS A 132 -2.58 24.13 1.72
CA LYS A 132 -1.53 23.16 2.02
C LYS A 132 -1.09 23.24 3.48
N GLN A 133 -0.77 24.44 3.96
CA GLN A 133 -0.35 24.67 5.35
C GLN A 133 -1.42 24.23 6.36
N LYS A 134 -2.70 24.46 6.05
CA LYS A 134 -3.81 24.17 6.96
C LYS A 134 -4.14 22.67 7.04
N TYR A 135 -4.08 21.97 5.91
CA TYR A 135 -4.66 20.63 5.77
C TYR A 135 -3.62 19.52 5.71
N LEU A 136 -2.47 19.70 5.03
CA LEU A 136 -1.48 18.62 4.85
C LEU A 136 -0.93 18.05 6.16
N PRO A 137 -0.57 18.87 7.18
CA PRO A 137 -0.10 18.33 8.45
C PRO A 137 -1.16 17.49 9.18
N LYS A 138 -2.45 17.78 8.97
CA LYS A 138 -3.56 17.11 9.66
C LYS A 138 -3.92 15.77 9.04
N VAL A 139 -3.91 15.71 7.70
CA VAL A 139 -4.19 14.49 6.95
C VAL A 139 -3.04 13.48 7.06
N ASN A 140 -1.81 13.95 7.28
CA ASN A 140 -0.65 13.07 7.52
C ASN A 140 -0.71 12.36 8.89
N ILE A 141 -1.16 13.03 9.95
CA ILE A 141 -1.07 12.54 11.34
C ILE A 141 -2.33 11.75 11.77
N SER A 142 -3.12 11.22 10.83
CA SER A 142 -4.31 10.38 11.10
C SER A 142 -5.46 11.02 11.91
N SER A 143 -5.34 12.30 12.30
CA SER A 143 -6.33 12.96 13.16
C SER A 143 -7.69 13.19 12.50
N VAL A 144 -7.84 12.82 11.23
CA VAL A 144 -9.07 13.09 10.46
C VAL A 144 -9.53 11.84 9.70
N HIS A 145 -10.04 10.84 10.43
CA HIS A 145 -10.93 9.84 9.85
C HIS A 145 -12.17 10.47 9.17
N GLY A 146 -12.51 11.74 9.49
CA GLY A 146 -13.65 12.47 8.93
C GLY A 146 -13.38 13.32 7.68
N ALA A 147 -12.13 13.62 7.30
CA ALA A 147 -11.89 14.55 6.18
C ALA A 147 -12.13 13.92 4.80
N SER A 148 -12.03 12.59 4.69
CA SER A 148 -12.33 11.87 3.44
C SER A 148 -13.84 11.68 3.21
N LEU A 149 -14.69 11.97 4.21
CA LEU A 149 -16.15 11.83 4.13
C LEU A 149 -16.87 13.19 4.13
N SER A 150 -16.12 14.30 4.07
CA SER A 150 -16.68 15.66 4.12
C SER A 150 -16.18 16.56 2.98
N LEU A 151 -15.70 15.97 1.88
CA LEU A 151 -15.50 16.63 0.60
C LEU A 151 -16.34 15.94 -0.47
#